data_AF-A0A838H3M5-F1
#
_entry.id   AF-A0A838H3M5-F1
#
_cell.length_a   1.000
_cell.length_b   1.000
_cell.length_c   1.000
_cell.angle_alpha   90.00
_cell.angle_beta   90.00
_cell.angle_gamma   90.00
#
_symmetry.space_group_name_H-M   'P 1'
#
loop_
_entity.id
_entity.type
_entity.pdbx_description
1 polymer ?
#
loop_
_entity_poly.entity_id
_entity_poly.type
_entity_poly.pdbx_seq_one_letter_code
_entity_poly.pdbx_strand_id
1 'polypeptide(L)'
;LLYTPGDNDWTDCDGRAGGSYNPLERLDKLRKVFFGRPGVTLGQRPMRVGSQAGAGFPENVTWKMANVTFSMVHIVGGNNGLIPWAGHTTATPQQTAEVMARVAADVQQIHDAFRSARRSGSRAVVLMTQADMFGSPPSSARFATRYGFQAIVQAFSREARRYRKPVYLFSGDSHTYRRGNPLAPGSPWLRLYHVAPVPKLTRYVVEGSTHDDEWLKVAVHANGPRVITTRRVAFDG
;
A
#
# COMPACT_ATOMS: atom_id res chain seq x y z
N LEU A 1 6.74 -14.94 5.14
CA LEU A 1 6.68 -14.01 3.99
C LEU A 1 5.25 -13.52 3.83
N LEU A 2 5.08 -12.22 3.70
CA LEU A 2 3.81 -11.58 3.31
C LEU A 2 4.04 -10.92 1.96
N TYR A 3 3.06 -11.01 1.06
CA TYR A 3 3.14 -10.51 -0.30
C TYR A 3 1.84 -9.77 -0.64
N THR A 4 1.97 -8.63 -1.31
CA THR A 4 0.85 -7.91 -1.95
C THR A 4 1.29 -7.63 -3.39
N PRO A 5 0.45 -7.88 -4.40
CA PRO A 5 0.80 -7.57 -5.77
C PRO A 5 0.95 -6.06 -6.01
N GLY A 6 1.88 -5.71 -6.90
CA GLY A 6 2.11 -4.38 -7.44
C GLY A 6 1.58 -4.19 -8.85
N ASP A 7 1.72 -2.98 -9.39
CA ASP A 7 1.40 -2.67 -10.79
C ASP A 7 2.26 -3.48 -11.78
N ASN A 8 3.57 -3.59 -11.51
CA ASN A 8 4.47 -4.37 -12.36
C ASN A 8 4.15 -5.88 -12.35
N ASP A 9 3.40 -6.37 -11.36
CA ASP A 9 3.00 -7.78 -11.29
C ASP A 9 1.80 -8.10 -12.21
N TRP A 10 0.90 -7.14 -12.46
CA TRP A 10 -0.34 -7.42 -13.19
C TRP A 10 -0.99 -6.27 -13.97
N THR A 11 -0.77 -4.99 -13.64
CA THR A 11 -1.39 -3.89 -14.42
C THR A 11 -0.56 -3.47 -15.62
N ASP A 12 0.76 -3.56 -15.55
CA ASP A 12 1.68 -3.10 -16.61
C ASP A 12 1.92 -4.17 -17.70
N CYS A 13 1.24 -5.31 -17.60
CA CYS A 13 1.45 -6.46 -18.48
C CYS A 13 0.77 -6.32 -19.86
N ASP A 14 -0.11 -5.34 -20.03
CA ASP A 14 -0.96 -5.13 -21.19
C ASP A 14 -0.20 -4.51 -22.39
N GLY A 15 0.89 -3.79 -22.11
CA GLY A 15 1.79 -3.29 -23.13
C GLY A 15 2.62 -4.38 -23.81
N ARG A 16 3.19 -4.08 -24.99
CA ARG A 16 4.09 -5.00 -25.72
C ARG A 16 5.26 -5.47 -24.86
N ALA A 17 5.88 -4.57 -24.09
CA ALA A 17 6.98 -4.90 -23.19
C ALA A 17 6.55 -5.80 -22.02
N GLY A 18 5.29 -5.70 -21.59
CA GLY A 18 4.68 -6.52 -20.54
C GLY A 18 4.13 -7.88 -21.02
N GLY A 19 4.21 -8.16 -22.33
CA GLY A 19 3.74 -9.41 -22.94
C GLY A 19 2.31 -9.39 -23.46
N SER A 20 1.65 -8.22 -23.48
CA SER A 20 0.29 -8.03 -24.03
C SER A 20 -0.76 -8.93 -23.38
N TYR A 21 -0.61 -9.18 -22.08
CA TYR A 21 -1.53 -10.02 -21.31
C TYR A 21 -2.73 -9.21 -20.83
N ASN A 22 -3.83 -9.91 -20.53
CA ASN A 22 -4.96 -9.33 -19.82
C ASN A 22 -4.62 -9.12 -18.34
N PRO A 23 -4.64 -7.88 -17.81
CA PRO A 23 -4.33 -7.60 -16.41
C PRO A 23 -5.16 -8.40 -15.40
N LEU A 24 -6.47 -8.57 -15.65
CA LEU A 24 -7.36 -9.28 -14.71
C LEU A 24 -7.05 -10.78 -14.65
N GLU A 25 -6.69 -11.37 -15.79
CA GLU A 25 -6.21 -12.77 -15.81
C GLU A 25 -4.91 -12.92 -15.01
N ARG A 26 -4.00 -11.93 -15.10
CA ARG A 26 -2.76 -11.92 -14.33
C ARG A 26 -3.01 -11.80 -12.83
N LEU A 27 -3.88 -10.89 -12.42
CA LEU A 27 -4.28 -10.76 -11.01
C LEU A 27 -4.88 -12.06 -10.48
N ASP A 28 -5.79 -12.69 -11.22
CA ASP A 28 -6.38 -13.98 -10.86
C ASP A 28 -5.32 -15.09 -10.75
N LYS A 29 -4.34 -15.10 -11.65
CA LYS A 29 -3.24 -16.06 -11.59
C LYS A 29 -2.38 -15.85 -10.35
N LEU A 30 -2.02 -14.61 -10.00
CA LEU A 30 -1.27 -14.28 -8.79
C LEU A 30 -2.03 -14.73 -7.54
N ARG A 31 -3.34 -14.47 -7.47
CA ARG A 31 -4.22 -14.94 -6.38
C ARG A 31 -4.18 -16.47 -6.25
N LYS A 32 -4.30 -17.20 -7.36
CA LYS A 32 -4.20 -18.68 -7.35
C LYS A 32 -2.85 -19.20 -6.87
N VAL A 33 -1.75 -18.55 -7.24
CA VAL A 33 -0.38 -19.00 -6.91
C VAL A 33 0.01 -18.65 -5.48
N PHE A 34 -0.17 -17.40 -5.08
CA PHE A 34 0.36 -16.88 -3.81
C PHE A 34 -0.65 -16.89 -2.67
N PHE A 35 -1.94 -17.08 -2.97
CA PHE A 35 -3.01 -16.99 -1.98
C PHE A 35 -3.89 -18.24 -1.95
N GLY A 36 -3.36 -19.40 -2.33
CA GLY A 36 -4.07 -20.69 -2.23
C GLY A 36 -4.45 -21.10 -0.79
N ARG A 37 -3.88 -20.45 0.23
CA ARG A 37 -4.26 -20.59 1.65
C ARG A 37 -4.46 -19.21 2.28
N PRO A 38 -5.56 -18.49 1.97
CA PRO A 38 -5.76 -17.14 2.47
C PRO A 38 -5.79 -17.08 4.00
N GLY A 39 -5.35 -15.96 4.58
CA GLY A 39 -5.24 -15.81 6.04
C GLY A 39 -4.06 -16.56 6.67
N VAL A 40 -3.15 -17.11 5.86
CA VAL A 40 -1.91 -17.74 6.31
C VAL A 40 -0.74 -17.20 5.50
N THR A 41 0.33 -16.77 6.18
CA THR A 41 1.51 -16.23 5.50
C THR A 41 2.30 -17.30 4.76
N LEU A 42 3.03 -16.91 3.71
CA LEU A 42 3.92 -17.76 2.94
C LEU A 42 5.23 -18.10 3.68
N GLY A 43 5.96 -19.08 3.16
CA GLY A 43 7.29 -19.48 3.63
C GLY A 43 7.30 -20.57 4.70
N GLN A 44 8.49 -20.89 5.22
CA GLN A 44 8.72 -22.06 6.09
C GLN A 44 8.09 -21.98 7.48
N ARG A 45 7.78 -20.77 7.97
CA ARG A 45 7.17 -20.53 9.29
C ARG A 45 5.89 -19.71 9.14
N PRO A 46 4.79 -20.33 8.70
CA PRO A 46 3.53 -19.63 8.45
C PRO A 46 2.88 -19.14 9.76
N MET A 47 2.30 -17.95 9.74
CA MET A 47 1.45 -17.43 10.82
C MET A 47 0.03 -17.17 10.29
N ARG A 48 -0.96 -17.22 11.19
CA ARG A 48 -2.33 -16.79 10.88
C ARG A 48 -2.44 -15.27 10.88
N VAL A 49 -3.12 -14.73 9.89
CA VAL A 49 -3.43 -13.30 9.74
C VAL A 49 -4.92 -13.12 9.45
N GLY A 50 -5.50 -11.99 9.86
CA GLY A 50 -6.84 -11.64 9.41
C GLY A 50 -6.79 -11.31 7.92
N SER A 51 -7.73 -11.80 7.13
CA SER A 51 -7.75 -11.64 5.67
C SER A 51 -9.14 -11.26 5.17
N GLN A 52 -9.19 -10.45 4.10
CA GLN A 52 -10.42 -10.14 3.36
C GLN A 52 -10.71 -11.13 2.22
N ALA A 53 -10.16 -12.34 2.26
CA ALA A 53 -10.40 -13.36 1.24
C ALA A 53 -11.89 -13.67 1.00
N GLY A 54 -12.72 -13.63 2.05
CA GLY A 54 -14.18 -13.81 1.92
C GLY A 54 -14.88 -12.71 1.12
N ALA A 55 -14.24 -11.56 0.94
CA ALA A 55 -14.69 -10.46 0.08
C ALA A 55 -13.99 -10.46 -1.29
N GLY A 56 -13.13 -11.45 -1.58
CA GLY A 56 -12.39 -11.54 -2.85
C GLY A 56 -11.01 -10.88 -2.86
N PHE A 57 -10.52 -10.38 -1.72
CA PHE A 57 -9.24 -9.66 -1.61
C PHE A 57 -8.30 -10.36 -0.63
N PRO A 58 -7.78 -11.56 -0.97
CA PRO A 58 -6.94 -12.34 -0.05
C PRO A 58 -5.63 -11.65 0.32
N GLU A 59 -5.13 -10.74 -0.51
CA GLU A 59 -3.95 -9.90 -0.29
C GLU A 59 -4.14 -8.82 0.79
N ASN A 60 -5.38 -8.42 1.06
CA ASN A 60 -5.69 -7.51 2.15
C ASN A 60 -5.69 -8.26 3.47
N VAL A 61 -4.65 -8.03 4.29
CA VAL A 61 -4.44 -8.75 5.54
C VAL A 61 -4.03 -7.83 6.69
N THR A 62 -4.45 -8.17 7.90
CA THR A 62 -4.08 -7.48 9.15
C THR A 62 -3.45 -8.48 10.13
N TRP A 63 -2.37 -8.09 10.78
CA TRP A 63 -1.73 -8.89 11.83
C TRP A 63 -1.15 -7.99 12.93
N LYS A 64 -0.68 -8.62 14.02
CA LYS A 64 -0.10 -7.91 15.17
C LYS A 64 1.26 -8.48 15.51
N MET A 65 2.18 -7.59 15.85
CA MET A 65 3.52 -7.95 16.30
C MET A 65 4.04 -6.84 17.22
N ALA A 66 4.66 -7.19 18.34
CA ALA A 66 5.30 -6.23 19.25
C ALA A 66 4.40 -5.03 19.65
N ASN A 67 3.12 -5.30 19.95
CA ASN A 67 2.09 -4.29 20.26
C ASN A 67 1.81 -3.28 19.14
N VAL A 68 2.15 -3.61 17.89
CA VAL A 68 1.86 -2.81 16.70
C VAL A 68 0.87 -3.58 15.82
N THR A 69 -0.12 -2.87 15.29
CA THR A 69 -1.03 -3.44 14.28
C THR A 69 -0.47 -3.12 12.90
N PHE A 70 -0.34 -4.14 12.08
CA PHE A 70 0.10 -4.05 10.70
C PHE A 70 -1.06 -4.38 9.77
N SER A 71 -1.08 -3.76 8.58
CA SER A 71 -1.95 -4.17 7.49
C SER A 71 -1.25 -4.04 6.16
N MET A 72 -1.43 -5.02 5.29
CA MET A 72 -1.24 -4.88 3.85
C MET A 72 -2.58 -4.47 3.23
N VAL A 73 -2.50 -3.56 2.26
CA VAL A 73 -3.64 -3.01 1.53
C VAL A 73 -3.26 -3.00 0.05
N HIS A 74 -4.12 -3.50 -0.82
CA HIS A 74 -3.80 -3.73 -2.23
C HIS A 74 -3.98 -2.47 -3.09
N ILE A 75 -3.07 -1.53 -2.90
CA ILE A 75 -3.03 -0.27 -3.66
C ILE A 75 -1.82 -0.35 -4.60
N VAL A 76 -2.08 -0.24 -5.90
CA VAL A 76 -1.08 -0.34 -6.96
C VAL A 76 -0.80 1.02 -7.59
N GLY A 77 0.35 1.17 -8.25
CA GLY A 77 0.70 2.37 -9.00
C GLY A 77 -0.26 2.65 -10.17
N GLY A 78 0.13 3.58 -11.04
CA GLY A 78 -0.66 3.89 -12.23
C GLY A 78 -2.10 4.33 -11.94
N ASN A 79 -2.29 5.32 -11.06
CA ASN A 79 -3.61 5.81 -10.65
C ASN A 79 -4.51 4.72 -10.02
N ASN A 80 -3.92 3.83 -9.23
CA ASN A 80 -4.57 2.66 -8.68
C ASN A 80 -5.06 1.67 -9.73
N GLY A 81 -4.33 1.55 -10.85
CA GLY A 81 -4.71 0.71 -11.98
C GLY A 81 -5.75 1.35 -12.90
N LEU A 82 -5.87 2.69 -12.94
CA LEU A 82 -6.80 3.43 -13.82
C LEU A 82 -6.13 4.11 -15.02
N ILE A 83 -4.81 3.91 -15.22
CA ILE A 83 -4.19 4.25 -16.51
C ILE A 83 -4.83 3.35 -17.59
N PRO A 84 -5.39 3.91 -18.68
CA PRO A 84 -6.03 3.12 -19.73
C PRO A 84 -5.12 2.03 -20.27
N TRP A 85 -5.66 0.82 -20.43
CA TRP A 85 -4.90 -0.27 -21.05
C TRP A 85 -4.60 0.01 -22.52
N ALA A 86 -3.59 -0.68 -23.06
CA ALA A 86 -3.12 -0.60 -24.43
C ALA A 86 -4.28 -0.75 -25.42
N GLY A 87 -4.36 0.17 -26.38
CA GLY A 87 -5.45 0.25 -27.34
C GLY A 87 -6.68 1.01 -26.86
N HIS A 88 -6.71 1.50 -25.62
CA HIS A 88 -7.79 2.31 -25.07
C HIS A 88 -7.33 3.73 -24.73
N THR A 89 -8.22 4.71 -24.90
CA THR A 89 -8.00 6.11 -24.52
C THR A 89 -8.52 6.46 -23.13
N THR A 90 -9.38 5.60 -22.58
CA THR A 90 -9.98 5.71 -21.23
C THR A 90 -9.98 4.33 -20.58
N ALA A 91 -10.06 4.30 -19.24
CA ALA A 91 -10.13 3.04 -18.51
C ALA A 91 -11.35 2.22 -18.97
N THR A 92 -11.17 0.92 -19.16
CA THR A 92 -12.26 0.04 -19.61
C THR A 92 -13.33 -0.11 -18.52
N PRO A 93 -14.57 -0.53 -18.86
CA PRO A 93 -15.58 -0.85 -17.84
C PRO A 93 -15.10 -1.92 -16.84
N GLN A 94 -14.36 -2.93 -17.31
CA GLN A 94 -13.82 -4.01 -16.49
C GLN A 94 -12.74 -3.50 -15.53
N GLN A 95 -11.84 -2.66 -16.03
CA GLN A 95 -10.81 -1.98 -15.23
C GLN A 95 -11.47 -1.11 -14.14
N THR A 96 -12.47 -0.31 -14.51
CA THR A 96 -13.19 0.53 -13.55
C THR A 96 -13.92 -0.28 -12.49
N ALA A 97 -14.56 -1.39 -12.89
CA ALA A 97 -15.26 -2.28 -11.97
C ALA A 97 -14.31 -2.94 -10.96
N GLU A 98 -13.15 -3.42 -11.42
CA GLU A 98 -12.09 -3.96 -10.54
C GLU A 98 -11.65 -2.91 -9.52
N VAL A 99 -11.27 -1.72 -9.99
CA VAL A 99 -10.73 -0.68 -9.12
C VAL A 99 -11.77 -0.21 -8.11
N MET A 100 -13.03 -0.07 -8.51
CA MET A 100 -14.11 0.32 -7.59
C MET A 100 -14.32 -0.71 -6.48
N ALA A 101 -14.32 -2.00 -6.82
CA ALA A 101 -14.47 -3.07 -5.83
C ALA A 101 -13.26 -3.11 -4.87
N ARG A 102 -12.04 -2.99 -5.42
CA ARG A 102 -10.81 -2.97 -4.63
C ARG A 102 -10.70 -1.76 -3.72
N VAL A 103 -11.01 -0.56 -4.21
CA VAL A 103 -11.05 0.67 -3.40
C VAL A 103 -12.02 0.52 -2.22
N ALA A 104 -13.19 -0.08 -2.43
CA ALA A 104 -14.14 -0.32 -1.34
C ALA A 104 -13.56 -1.28 -0.28
N ALA A 105 -12.92 -2.36 -0.70
CA ALA A 105 -12.26 -3.32 0.19
C ALA A 105 -11.08 -2.70 0.95
N ASP A 106 -10.24 -1.92 0.27
CA ASP A 106 -9.08 -1.23 0.83
C ASP A 106 -9.48 -0.19 1.88
N VAL A 107 -10.52 0.60 1.60
CA VAL A 107 -11.09 1.55 2.56
C VAL A 107 -11.58 0.81 3.81
N GLN A 108 -12.29 -0.31 3.62
CA GLN A 108 -12.75 -1.13 4.74
C GLN A 108 -11.57 -1.74 5.52
N GLN A 109 -10.53 -2.22 4.84
CA GLN A 109 -9.31 -2.77 5.44
C GLN A 109 -8.61 -1.72 6.31
N ILE A 110 -8.49 -0.48 5.83
CA ILE A 110 -7.94 0.64 6.60
C ILE A 110 -8.77 0.88 7.86
N HIS A 111 -10.10 0.97 7.74
CA HIS A 111 -10.99 1.13 8.89
C HIS A 111 -10.80 0.01 9.92
N ASP A 112 -10.68 -1.24 9.47
CA ASP A 112 -10.55 -2.40 10.34
C ASP A 112 -9.18 -2.50 11.01
N ALA A 113 -8.09 -2.18 10.29
CA ALA A 113 -6.74 -2.11 10.86
C ALA A 113 -6.69 -1.10 12.02
N PHE A 114 -7.22 0.10 11.82
CA PHE A 114 -7.25 1.13 12.85
C PHE A 114 -8.23 0.81 13.99
N ARG A 115 -9.38 0.19 13.70
CA ARG A 115 -10.31 -0.31 14.72
C ARG A 115 -9.64 -1.39 15.58
N SER A 116 -8.95 -2.33 14.96
CA SER A 116 -8.19 -3.39 15.64
C SER A 116 -7.10 -2.80 16.53
N ALA A 117 -6.36 -1.81 16.04
CA ALA A 117 -5.31 -1.12 16.78
C ALA A 117 -5.84 -0.39 18.02
N ARG A 118 -6.99 0.31 17.90
CA ARG A 118 -7.66 0.94 19.04
C ARG A 118 -8.12 -0.09 20.07
N ARG A 119 -8.78 -1.17 19.63
CA ARG A 119 -9.29 -2.23 20.50
C ARG A 119 -8.19 -2.94 21.29
N SER A 120 -7.03 -3.16 20.69
CA SER A 120 -5.90 -3.80 21.39
C SER A 120 -4.91 -2.82 22.01
N GLY A 121 -5.23 -1.52 22.05
CA GLY A 121 -4.34 -0.52 22.61
C GLY A 121 -2.97 -0.42 21.94
N SER A 122 -2.87 -0.77 20.65
CA SER A 122 -1.60 -0.81 19.92
C SER A 122 -0.83 0.51 20.04
N ARG A 123 0.50 0.40 19.97
CA ARG A 123 1.44 1.53 20.09
C ARG A 123 1.56 2.31 18.78
N ALA A 124 1.39 1.61 17.65
CA ALA A 124 1.37 2.21 16.32
C ALA A 124 0.49 1.40 15.36
N VAL A 125 0.20 1.99 14.21
CA VAL A 125 -0.33 1.31 13.02
C VAL A 125 0.70 1.41 11.91
N VAL A 126 0.92 0.30 11.20
CA VAL A 126 1.76 0.23 10.01
C VAL A 126 0.90 -0.21 8.84
N LEU A 127 0.80 0.62 7.81
CA LEU A 127 0.21 0.23 6.54
C LEU A 127 1.31 0.00 5.52
N MET A 128 1.15 -1.06 4.73
CA MET A 128 2.08 -1.45 3.67
C MET A 128 1.28 -1.62 2.38
N THR A 129 1.78 -1.06 1.30
CA THR A 129 1.16 -1.10 -0.03
C THR A 129 2.24 -1.04 -1.10
N GLN A 130 1.93 -1.35 -2.35
CA GLN A 130 2.90 -1.11 -3.42
C GLN A 130 2.96 0.38 -3.79
N ALA A 131 1.82 1.00 -4.10
CA ALA A 131 1.73 2.36 -4.64
C ALA A 131 2.36 3.45 -3.77
N ASP A 132 3.11 4.36 -4.39
CA ASP A 132 3.45 5.65 -3.83
C ASP A 132 2.41 6.70 -4.22
N MET A 133 1.35 6.76 -3.40
CA MET A 133 0.27 7.74 -3.50
C MET A 133 0.75 9.20 -3.34
N PHE A 134 1.99 9.43 -2.91
CA PHE A 134 2.57 10.75 -2.66
C PHE A 134 3.94 10.93 -3.34
N GLY A 135 4.13 10.28 -4.49
CA GLY A 135 5.34 10.34 -5.35
C GLY A 135 5.64 11.72 -5.93
N SER A 136 6.10 11.84 -7.17
CA SER A 136 6.54 13.10 -7.79
C SER A 136 5.69 14.33 -7.43
N PRO A 137 6.32 15.49 -7.13
CA PRO A 137 5.67 16.63 -6.48
C PRO A 137 4.45 17.15 -7.26
N PRO A 138 3.44 17.69 -6.57
CA PRO A 138 2.17 18.05 -7.20
C PRO A 138 2.19 19.21 -8.19
N SER A 139 3.33 19.89 -8.38
CA SER A 139 3.55 20.77 -9.54
C SER A 139 3.50 20.00 -10.87
N SER A 140 3.78 18.68 -10.85
CA SER A 140 3.58 17.76 -11.97
C SER A 140 2.44 16.75 -11.74
N ALA A 141 2.00 16.54 -10.50
CA ALA A 141 0.87 15.64 -10.21
C ALA A 141 -0.48 16.31 -10.54
N ARG A 142 -1.04 15.95 -11.69
CA ARG A 142 -2.43 16.30 -12.03
C ARG A 142 -3.37 15.37 -11.26
N PHE A 143 -4.44 15.89 -10.67
CA PHE A 143 -5.47 15.06 -10.02
C PHE A 143 -6.01 13.97 -10.96
N ALA A 144 -6.09 14.26 -12.27
CA ALA A 144 -6.47 13.32 -13.32
C ALA A 144 -5.63 12.02 -13.36
N THR A 145 -4.42 12.00 -12.80
CA THR A 145 -3.57 10.79 -12.74
C THR A 145 -3.51 10.17 -11.34
N ARG A 146 -4.29 10.67 -10.38
CA ARG A 146 -4.26 10.21 -8.97
C ARG A 146 -5.63 10.07 -8.29
N TYR A 147 -6.72 10.33 -9.01
CA TYR A 147 -8.07 10.27 -8.44
C TYR A 147 -8.44 8.88 -7.91
N GLY A 148 -7.85 7.81 -8.44
CA GLY A 148 -8.03 6.44 -7.95
C GLY A 148 -7.56 6.24 -6.49
N PHE A 149 -6.70 7.12 -5.98
CA PHE A 149 -6.22 7.07 -4.59
C PHE A 149 -7.07 7.89 -3.61
N GLN A 150 -7.96 8.76 -4.10
CA GLN A 150 -8.55 9.80 -3.26
C GLN A 150 -9.35 9.24 -2.08
N ALA A 151 -10.26 8.29 -2.34
CA ALA A 151 -11.09 7.69 -1.29
C ALA A 151 -10.23 6.96 -0.23
N ILE A 152 -9.16 6.29 -0.67
CA ILE A 152 -8.22 5.56 0.18
C ILE A 152 -7.45 6.54 1.07
N VAL A 153 -6.85 7.59 0.50
CA VAL A 153 -6.10 8.61 1.26
C VAL A 153 -7.02 9.35 2.25
N GLN A 154 -8.27 9.59 1.87
CA GLN A 154 -9.26 10.19 2.76
C GLN A 154 -9.61 9.28 3.95
N ALA A 155 -9.85 7.99 3.71
CA ALA A 155 -10.10 7.01 4.77
C ALA A 155 -8.89 6.91 5.71
N PHE A 156 -7.70 6.78 5.14
CA PHE A 156 -6.43 6.75 5.87
C PHE A 156 -6.23 7.99 6.73
N SER A 157 -6.37 9.19 6.17
CA SER A 157 -6.20 10.45 6.90
C SER A 157 -7.18 10.56 8.07
N ARG A 158 -8.46 10.23 7.85
CA ARG A 158 -9.48 10.24 8.92
C ARG A 158 -9.11 9.31 10.07
N GLU A 159 -8.73 8.07 9.76
CA GLU A 159 -8.39 7.07 10.77
C GLU A 159 -7.09 7.40 11.51
N ALA A 160 -6.04 7.81 10.78
CA ALA A 160 -4.76 8.18 11.36
C ALA A 160 -4.88 9.38 12.32
N ARG A 161 -5.70 10.39 11.98
CA ARG A 161 -5.99 11.53 12.87
C ARG A 161 -6.70 11.10 14.15
N ARG A 162 -7.69 10.21 14.03
CA ARG A 162 -8.45 9.68 15.19
C ARG A 162 -7.58 8.78 16.09
N TYR A 163 -6.59 8.10 15.53
CA TYR A 163 -5.74 7.18 16.28
C TYR A 163 -4.80 7.88 17.26
N ARG A 164 -4.37 9.12 16.97
CA ARG A 164 -3.54 9.99 17.83
C ARG A 164 -2.21 9.37 18.32
N LYS A 165 -1.79 8.23 17.79
CA LYS A 165 -0.51 7.53 18.03
C LYS A 165 0.29 7.46 16.72
N PRO A 166 1.58 7.06 16.74
CA PRO A 166 2.38 6.91 15.53
C PRO A 166 1.70 6.05 14.47
N VAL A 167 1.76 6.52 13.21
CA VAL A 167 1.30 5.80 12.03
C VAL A 167 2.43 5.77 11.01
N TYR A 168 2.67 4.61 10.43
CA TYR A 168 3.70 4.40 9.43
C TYR A 168 3.07 3.92 8.13
N LEU A 169 3.52 4.46 7.00
CA LEU A 169 3.15 4.03 5.66
C LEU A 169 4.42 3.58 4.93
N PHE A 170 4.45 2.34 4.46
CA PHE A 170 5.52 1.82 3.62
C PHE A 170 4.99 1.57 2.21
N SER A 171 5.74 2.06 1.21
CA SER A 171 5.46 1.85 -0.21
C SER A 171 6.74 1.61 -1.02
N GLY A 172 6.58 1.14 -2.25
CA GLY A 172 7.62 1.09 -3.28
C GLY A 172 7.29 2.09 -4.38
N ASP A 173 7.07 1.62 -5.61
CA ASP A 173 6.50 2.33 -6.78
C ASP A 173 7.34 3.49 -7.34
N SER A 174 7.73 4.46 -6.51
CA SER A 174 8.51 5.62 -6.98
C SER A 174 10.00 5.36 -7.15
N HIS A 175 10.50 4.15 -6.88
CA HIS A 175 11.86 3.73 -7.23
C HIS A 175 12.95 4.66 -6.69
N THR A 176 12.72 5.23 -5.50
CA THR A 176 13.66 6.13 -4.85
C THR A 176 13.36 6.15 -3.37
N TYR A 177 14.37 5.91 -2.53
CA TYR A 177 14.20 5.98 -1.09
C TYR A 177 13.73 7.38 -0.66
N ARG A 178 12.61 7.43 0.07
CA ARG A 178 12.08 8.67 0.66
C ARG A 178 11.59 8.43 2.06
N ARG A 179 11.85 9.39 2.95
CA ARG A 179 11.28 9.41 4.31
C ARG A 179 10.71 10.79 4.59
N GLY A 180 9.49 10.86 5.10
CA GLY A 180 8.89 12.14 5.48
C GLY A 180 7.43 12.03 5.87
N ASN A 181 6.76 13.17 6.03
CA ASN A 181 5.33 13.22 6.28
C ASN A 181 4.62 13.88 5.08
N PRO A 182 4.01 13.10 4.17
CA PRO A 182 3.32 13.65 3.01
C PRO A 182 2.04 14.40 3.38
N LEU A 183 1.52 14.23 4.60
CA LEU A 183 0.32 14.90 5.10
C LEU A 183 0.65 15.87 6.25
N ALA A 184 1.86 16.45 6.27
CA ALA A 184 2.22 17.51 7.20
C ALA A 184 1.42 18.80 6.94
N PRO A 185 1.23 19.69 7.93
CA PRO A 185 0.66 21.02 7.70
C PRO A 185 1.37 21.76 6.56
N GLY A 186 0.61 22.41 5.68
CA GLY A 186 1.14 23.08 4.49
C GLY A 186 1.50 22.17 3.32
N SER A 187 1.38 20.84 3.47
CA SER A 187 1.63 19.93 2.36
C SER A 187 0.62 20.12 1.22
N PRO A 188 1.07 20.19 -0.05
CA PRO A 188 0.17 20.32 -1.19
C PRO A 188 -0.74 19.09 -1.40
N TRP A 189 -0.36 17.93 -0.85
CA TRP A 189 -1.19 16.71 -0.88
C TRP A 189 -2.50 16.86 -0.12
N LEU A 190 -2.55 17.76 0.88
CA LEU A 190 -3.77 18.05 1.63
C LEU A 190 -4.86 18.60 0.71
N ARG A 191 -4.49 19.54 -0.16
CA ARG A 191 -5.39 20.13 -1.15
C ARG A 191 -5.75 19.11 -2.23
N LEU A 192 -4.77 18.39 -2.77
CA LEU A 192 -5.00 17.43 -3.85
C LEU A 192 -5.94 16.30 -3.46
N TYR A 193 -5.84 15.77 -2.24
CA TYR A 193 -6.70 14.68 -1.75
C TYR A 193 -7.89 15.14 -0.91
N HIS A 194 -8.02 16.45 -0.64
CA HIS A 194 -9.07 17.03 0.18
C HIS A 194 -9.07 16.45 1.61
N VAL A 195 -7.88 16.44 2.23
CA VAL A 195 -7.66 15.87 3.57
C VAL A 195 -7.03 16.87 4.52
N ALA A 196 -7.24 16.65 5.81
CA ALA A 196 -6.59 17.42 6.86
C ALA A 196 -5.21 16.85 7.22
N PRO A 197 -4.33 17.66 7.86
CA PRO A 197 -3.00 17.22 8.27
C PRO A 197 -3.01 15.99 9.20
N VAL A 198 -2.02 15.13 9.03
CA VAL A 198 -1.76 13.93 9.85
C VAL A 198 -0.35 14.05 10.46
N PRO A 199 -0.17 14.77 11.57
CA PRO A 199 1.17 15.10 12.08
C PRO A 199 1.98 13.88 12.56
N LYS A 200 1.32 12.79 12.96
CA LYS A 200 1.96 11.56 13.47
C LYS A 200 2.21 10.50 12.40
N LEU A 201 2.14 10.88 11.12
CA LEU A 201 2.47 10.03 9.99
C LEU A 201 3.97 10.08 9.67
N THR A 202 4.58 8.92 9.50
CA THR A 202 5.88 8.77 8.82
C THR A 202 5.69 7.85 7.62
N ARG A 203 5.95 8.36 6.41
CA ARG A 203 6.02 7.58 5.17
C ARG A 203 7.46 7.17 4.91
N TYR A 204 7.62 5.94 4.45
CA TYR A 204 8.82 5.37 3.87
C TYR A 204 8.50 4.87 2.47
N VAL A 205 9.28 5.31 1.48
CA VAL A 205 9.33 4.73 0.15
C VAL A 205 10.62 3.92 0.10
N VAL A 206 10.53 2.65 -0.27
CA VAL A 206 11.68 1.77 -0.45
C VAL A 206 12.21 1.93 -1.86
N GLU A 207 13.54 1.88 -2.00
CA GLU A 207 14.22 1.85 -3.30
C GLU A 207 13.79 0.62 -4.11
N GLY A 208 13.84 0.73 -5.44
CA GLY A 208 13.52 -0.35 -6.36
C GLY A 208 13.80 0.10 -7.78
N SER A 209 14.82 -0.40 -8.48
CA SER A 209 15.11 -0.21 -9.91
C SER A 209 16.46 -0.88 -10.29
N THR A 210 17.05 -0.50 -11.44
CA THR A 210 18.28 -1.09 -12.00
C THR A 210 19.56 -0.88 -11.18
N HIS A 211 19.49 -0.18 -10.05
CA HIS A 211 20.59 0.00 -9.10
C HIS A 211 20.18 -0.42 -7.69
N ASP A 212 19.36 -1.47 -7.56
CA ASP A 212 19.04 -2.06 -6.27
C ASP A 212 20.29 -2.74 -5.72
N ASP A 213 21.09 -1.98 -4.99
CA ASP A 213 22.24 -2.42 -4.22
C ASP A 213 21.93 -2.46 -2.72
N GLU A 214 20.66 -2.30 -2.31
CA GLU A 214 20.27 -2.26 -0.91
C GLU A 214 18.83 -2.73 -0.61
N TRP A 215 18.55 -2.93 0.68
CA TRP A 215 17.22 -3.16 1.23
C TRP A 215 16.99 -2.36 2.52
N LEU A 216 15.73 -2.08 2.83
CA LEU A 216 15.36 -1.37 4.06
C LEU A 216 15.12 -2.36 5.21
N LYS A 217 16.04 -2.42 6.17
CA LYS A 217 15.83 -3.14 7.44
C LYS A 217 14.91 -2.33 8.35
N VAL A 218 13.75 -2.91 8.69
CA VAL A 218 12.80 -2.35 9.65
C VAL A 218 12.82 -3.19 10.92
N ALA A 219 13.18 -2.60 12.05
CA ALA A 219 13.07 -3.23 13.36
C ALA A 219 11.90 -2.61 14.14
N VAL A 220 11.11 -3.47 14.77
CA VAL A 220 9.91 -3.11 15.53
C VAL A 220 10.18 -3.41 17.00
N HIS A 221 9.96 -2.41 17.85
CA HIS A 221 10.31 -2.48 19.27
C HIS A 221 9.06 -2.58 20.13
N ALA A 222 8.94 -3.66 20.90
CA ALA A 222 7.81 -3.87 21.79
C ALA A 222 7.75 -2.81 22.91
N ASN A 223 8.92 -2.36 23.37
CA ASN A 223 9.11 -1.44 24.50
C ASN A 223 9.97 -0.23 24.09
N GLY A 224 10.08 0.77 24.98
CA GLY A 224 10.93 1.95 24.77
C GLY A 224 10.29 3.05 23.90
N PRO A 225 10.93 4.23 23.78
CA PRO A 225 10.29 5.42 23.19
C PRO A 225 10.09 5.34 21.67
N ARG A 226 10.90 4.54 20.96
CA ARG A 226 10.80 4.36 19.51
C ARG A 226 10.03 3.08 19.19
N VAL A 227 8.97 3.17 18.37
CA VAL A 227 8.21 1.98 17.94
C VAL A 227 8.89 1.26 16.78
N ILE A 228 9.47 2.03 15.85
CA ILE A 228 10.16 1.51 14.66
C ILE A 228 11.50 2.22 14.51
N THR A 229 12.52 1.46 14.10
CA THR A 229 13.79 1.97 13.58
C THR A 229 14.08 1.38 12.22
N THR A 230 14.68 2.18 11.34
CA THR A 230 14.97 1.78 9.95
C THR A 230 16.43 1.98 9.62
N ARG A 231 17.01 1.07 8.85
CA ARG A 231 18.38 1.18 8.33
C ARG A 231 18.41 0.69 6.88
N ARG A 232 18.99 1.48 5.99
CA ARG A 232 19.33 1.05 4.63
C ARG A 232 20.55 0.12 4.71
N VAL A 233 20.49 -1.04 4.07
CA VAL A 233 21.51 -2.09 4.15
C VAL A 233 21.89 -2.49 2.75
N ALA A 234 23.15 -2.33 2.38
CA ALA A 234 23.63 -2.76 1.08
C ALA A 234 23.52 -4.29 0.91
N PHE A 235 23.39 -4.75 -0.32
CA PHE A 235 23.62 -6.13 -0.73
C PHE A 235 25.14 -6.36 -0.70
N ASP A 236 25.69 -6.51 0.50
CA ASP A 236 27.07 -6.95 0.65
C ASP A 236 27.17 -8.35 0.01
N GLY A 237 28.01 -8.49 -1.02
CA GLY A 237 28.29 -9.77 -1.70
C GLY A 237 29.02 -10.79 -0.82
#